data_AF-A0A2B7ZQT6-F1
#
_entry.id   AF-A0A2B7ZQT6-F1
#
_cell.length_a   1.000
_cell.length_b   1.000
_cell.length_c   1.000
_cell.angle_alpha   90.00
_cell.angle_beta   90.00
_cell.angle_gamma   90.00
#
_symmetry.space_group_name_H-M   'P 1'
#
loop_
_entity.id
_entity.type
_entity.pdbx_description
1 polymer ?
#
loop_
_entity_poly.entity_id
_entity_poly.type
_entity_poly.pdbx_seq_one_letter_code
_entity_poly.pdbx_strand_id
1 'polypeptide(L)' 'MPSLYSSSQKHMISQFVGITGARDSVAGKLLKSNGWNVERAVDA' A
#
# COMPACT_ATOMS: atom_id res chain seq x y z
N MET A 1 -2.90 -5.32 19.21
CA MET A 1 -3.40 -4.38 18.19
C MET A 1 -3.74 -5.17 16.95
N PRO A 2 -5.01 -5.32 16.57
CA PRO A 2 -5.35 -6.00 15.32
C PRO A 2 -4.72 -5.20 14.18
N SER A 3 -3.86 -5.83 13.40
CA SER A 3 -3.30 -5.19 12.22
C SER A 3 -4.45 -4.85 11.26
N LEU A 4 -4.61 -3.55 10.94
CA LEU A 4 -5.62 -3.08 9.99
C LEU A 4 -5.52 -3.75 8.60
N TYR A 5 -4.36 -4.34 8.32
CA TYR A 5 -4.02 -4.92 7.03
C TYR A 5 -3.57 -6.37 7.20
N SER A 6 -3.97 -7.21 6.25
CA SER A 6 -3.47 -8.59 6.14
C SER A 6 -1.97 -8.60 5.83
N SER A 7 -1.31 -9.74 6.02
CA SER A 7 0.11 -9.90 5.73
C SER A 7 0.46 -9.51 4.28
N SER A 8 -0.40 -9.89 3.32
CA SER A 8 -0.25 -9.50 1.90
C SER A 8 -0.38 -8.00 1.70
N GLN A 9 -1.37 -7.36 2.35
CA GLN A 9 -1.57 -5.91 2.28
C GLN A 9 -0.40 -5.14 2.89
N LYS A 10 0.18 -5.63 3.98
CA LYS A 10 1.41 -5.04 4.56
C LYS A 10 2.60 -5.15 3.62
N HIS A 11 2.76 -6.29 2.93
CA HIS A 11 3.81 -6.45 1.93
C HIS A 11 3.65 -5.43 0.81
N MET A 12 2.44 -5.29 0.28
CA MET A 12 2.13 -4.30 -0.76
C MET A 12 2.35 -2.86 -0.30
N ILE A 13 1.95 -2.53 0.94
CA ILE A 13 2.21 -1.21 1.54
C ILE A 13 3.71 -0.97 1.60
N SER A 14 4.48 -1.91 2.13
CA SER A 14 5.93 -1.77 2.25
C SER A 14 6.61 -1.60 0.89
N GLN A 15 6.19 -2.35 -0.14
CA GLN A 15 6.69 -2.17 -1.50
C GLN A 15 6.33 -0.79 -2.06
N PHE A 16 5.06 -0.38 -1.94
CA PHE A 16 4.58 0.91 -2.40
C PHE A 16 5.33 2.08 -1.73
N VAL A 17 5.51 2.01 -0.41
CA VAL A 17 6.29 2.97 0.38
C VAL A 17 7.74 2.97 -0.06
N GLY A 18 8.34 1.80 -0.32
CA GLY A 18 9.72 1.70 -0.81
C GLY A 18 9.94 2.31 -2.19
N ILE A 19 8.94 2.26 -3.06
CA ILE A 19 9.01 2.81 -4.43
C ILE A 19 8.73 4.31 -4.43
N THR A 20 7.71 4.77 -3.71
CA THR A 20 7.20 6.16 -3.79
C THR A 20 7.72 7.07 -2.67
N GLY A 21 8.24 6.50 -1.58
CA GLY A 21 8.54 7.23 -0.35
C GLY A 21 7.29 7.70 0.42
N ALA A 22 6.09 7.27 0.02
CA ALA A 22 4.85 7.64 0.70
C ALA A 22 4.79 7.08 2.13
N ARG A 23 3.96 7.67 3.00
CA ARG A 23 3.68 7.10 4.33
C ARG A 23 2.78 5.88 4.24
N ASP A 24 2.91 4.91 5.16
CA ASP A 24 2.04 3.72 5.24
C ASP A 24 0.55 4.04 5.22
N SER A 25 0.14 5.11 5.92
CA SER A 25 -1.25 5.57 5.93
C SER A 25 -1.76 6.05 4.57
N VAL A 26 -0.87 6.61 3.74
CA VAL A 26 -1.19 7.06 2.37
C VAL A 26 -1.15 5.87 1.43
N ALA A 27 -0.11 5.03 1.53
CA ALA A 27 0.04 3.80 0.77
C ALA A 27 -1.18 2.89 0.93
N GLY A 28 -1.66 2.68 2.15
CA GLY A 28 -2.86 1.88 2.40
C GLY A 28 -4.12 2.45 1.74
N LYS A 29 -4.27 3.78 1.69
CA LYS A 29 -5.39 4.44 1.00
C LYS A 29 -5.29 4.30 -0.52
N LEU A 30 -4.11 4.56 -1.09
CA LEU A 30 -3.86 4.47 -2.53
C LEU A 30 -3.99 3.03 -3.02
N LEU A 31 -3.38 2.08 -2.33
CA LEU A 31 -3.53 0.65 -2.63
C LEU A 31 -4.99 0.24 -2.54
N LYS A 32 -5.71 0.62 -1.47
CA LYS A 32 -7.14 0.33 -1.37
C LYS A 32 -7.96 0.92 -2.53
N SER A 33 -7.67 2.15 -2.95
CA SER A 33 -8.33 2.79 -4.10
C SER A 33 -7.98 2.14 -5.43
N ASN A 34 -6.80 1.53 -5.54
CA ASN A 34 -6.31 0.86 -6.74
C ASN A 34 -6.50 -0.66 -6.71
N GLY A 35 -7.32 -1.18 -5.79
CA GLY A 35 -7.66 -2.61 -5.71
C GLY A 35 -6.54 -3.49 -5.14
N TRP A 36 -5.71 -2.95 -4.25
CA TRP A 36 -4.51 -3.57 -3.70
C TRP A 36 -3.54 -4.00 -4.78
N ASN A 37 -3.25 -3.08 -5.71
CA ASN A 37 -2.29 -3.30 -6.77
C ASN A 37 -1.20 -2.22 -6.67
N VAL A 38 0.04 -2.66 -6.42
CA VAL A 38 1.19 -1.75 -6.23
C VAL A 38 1.52 -1.03 -7.52
N GLU A 39 1.63 -1.74 -8.64
CA GLU A 39 1.98 -1.17 -9.95
C GLU A 39 0.99 -0.08 -10.35
N ARG A 40 -0.31 -0.38 -10.24
CA ARG A 40 -1.37 0.59 -10.55
C ARG A 40 -1.37 1.78 -9.60
N ALA A 41 -1.09 1.56 -8.32
CA ALA A 41 -1.05 2.65 -7.36
C ALA A 41 0.16 3.56 -7.56
N VAL A 42 1.29 3.04 -8.07
CA VAL A 42 2.52 3.81 -8.27
C VAL A 42 2.42 4.68 -9.53
N ASP A 43 1.69 4.20 -10.54
CA ASP A 43 1.45 4.91 -11.80
C ASP A 43 0.32 5.96 -11.71
N ALA A 44 -0.55 5.85 -10.71
CA ALA A 44 -1.68 6.76 -10.46
C ALA A 44 -1.28 8.02 -9.68
#